data_AF-A0A195BWR6-F1
#
_entry.id   AF-A0A195BWR6-F1
#
_cell.length_a   1.000
_cell.length_b   1.000
_cell.length_c   1.000
_cell.angle_alpha   90.00
_cell.angle_beta   90.00
_cell.angle_gamma   90.00
#
_symmetry.space_group_name_H-M   'P 1'
#
loop_
_entity.id
_entity.type
_entity.pdbx_description
1 polymer ?
#
loop_
_entity_poly.entity_id
_entity_poly.type
_entity_poly.pdbx_seq_one_letter_code
_entity_poly.pdbx_strand_id
1 'polypeptide(L)' 'MIFRVTLLVVCTLLAGARSEPRPRSRPVPIYSNQFAVYVPSGSETADEIAQEHGFDNHGQVSASAVFYVKKKRH' A
#
# COMPACT_ATOMS: atom_id res chain seq x y z
N MET A 1 -10.56 -52.15 24.36
CA MET A 1 -10.17 -50.92 25.07
C MET A 1 -9.06 -50.15 24.36
N ILE A 2 -8.02 -50.83 23.87
CA ILE A 2 -6.82 -50.24 23.26
C ILE A 2 -7.11 -49.38 22.01
N PHE A 3 -7.96 -49.83 21.09
CA PHE A 3 -8.31 -49.07 19.86
C PHE A 3 -8.93 -47.69 20.10
N ARG A 4 -9.69 -47.54 21.20
CA ARG A 4 -10.30 -46.25 21.55
C ARG A 4 -9.27 -45.27 22.07
N VAL A 5 -8.26 -45.76 22.80
CA VAL A 5 -7.18 -44.94 23.34
C VAL A 5 -6.25 -44.48 22.21
N THR A 6 -5.87 -45.38 21.30
CA THR A 6 -5.06 -44.98 20.13
C THR A 6 -5.79 -44.01 19.22
N LEU A 7 -7.10 -44.18 19.00
CA LEU A 7 -7.89 -43.24 18.20
C LEU A 7 -7.90 -41.84 18.83
N LEU A 8 -8.12 -41.75 20.14
CA LEU A 8 -8.14 -40.46 20.85
C LEU A 8 -6.76 -39.77 20.82
N VAL A 9 -5.68 -40.52 21.01
CA VAL A 9 -4.31 -39.99 20.93
C VAL A 9 -4.00 -39.45 19.53
N VAL A 10 -4.39 -40.17 18.47
CA VAL A 10 -4.23 -39.71 17.08
C VAL A 10 -5.06 -38.45 16.81
N CYS A 11 -6.31 -38.39 17.29
CA CYS A 11 -7.15 -37.20 17.15
C CYS A 11 -6.56 -35.97 17.86
N THR A 12 -5.96 -36.14 19.05
CA THR A 12 -5.31 -35.04 19.76
C THR A 12 -4.04 -34.54 19.08
N LEU A 13 -3.26 -35.44 18.46
CA LEU A 13 -2.06 -35.06 17.71
C LEU A 13 -2.40 -34.32 16.40
N LEU A 14 -3.50 -34.71 15.74
CA LEU A 14 -3.97 -34.06 14.51
C LEU A 14 -4.66 -32.70 14.77
N ALA A 15 -5.21 -32.46 15.96
CA ALA A 15 -5.87 -31.21 16.31
C ALA A 15 -4.91 -30.06 16.68
N GLY A 16 -3.63 -30.36 16.92
CA GLY A 16 -2.65 -29.42 17.49
C GLY A 16 -2.11 -28.33 16.57
N ALA A 17 -2.46 -28.31 15.28
CA ALA A 17 -1.86 -27.40 14.30
C ALA A 17 -2.86 -26.39 13.71
N ARG A 18 -3.69 -25.76 14.56
CA ARG A 18 -4.42 -24.55 14.15
C ARG A 18 -3.60 -23.33 14.54
N SER A 19 -2.76 -22.86 13.63
CA SER A 19 -2.19 -21.52 13.73
C SER A 19 -3.32 -20.51 13.52
N GLU A 20 -3.78 -19.84 14.58
CA GLU A 20 -4.60 -18.65 14.39
C GLU A 20 -3.82 -17.66 13.51
N PRO A 21 -4.49 -16.98 12.55
CA PRO A 21 -3.86 -15.91 11.80
C PRO A 21 -3.39 -14.85 12.79
N ARG A 22 -2.09 -14.86 13.10
CA ARG A 22 -1.48 -13.83 13.96
C ARG A 22 -1.85 -12.47 13.38
N PRO A 23 -2.43 -11.55 14.17
CA PRO A 23 -2.73 -10.20 13.71
C PRO A 23 -1.45 -9.61 13.12
N ARG A 24 -1.41 -9.45 11.80
CA ARG A 24 -0.31 -8.74 11.15
C ARG A 24 -0.41 -7.31 11.62
N SER A 25 0.56 -6.87 12.41
CA SER A 25 0.74 -5.45 12.71
C SER A 25 0.84 -4.73 11.37
N ARG A 26 -0.22 -4.04 10.96
CA ARG A 26 -0.19 -3.27 9.73
C ARG A 26 0.79 -2.12 9.97
N PRO A 27 1.71 -1.84 9.04
CA PRO A 27 2.53 -0.64 9.13
C PRO A 27 1.64 0.57 9.34
N VAL A 28 2.06 1.49 10.22
CA VAL A 28 1.37 2.77 10.39
C VAL A 28 1.41 3.50 9.04
N PRO A 29 0.26 4.01 8.53
CA PRO A 29 0.26 4.75 7.28
C PRO A 29 1.17 5.98 7.38
N ILE A 30 2.11 6.10 6.44
CA ILE A 30 2.94 7.31 6.31
C ILE A 30 2.36 8.12 5.15
N TYR A 31 1.85 9.30 5.46
CA TYR A 31 1.33 10.22 4.46
C TYR A 31 2.47 11.11 3.94
N SER A 32 2.50 11.30 2.62
CA SER A 32 3.44 12.22 1.97
C SER A 32 2.68 13.14 1.03
N ASN A 33 3.17 14.37 0.90
CA ASN A 33 2.59 15.37 -0.01
C ASN A 33 3.22 15.20 -1.41
N GLN A 34 3.08 14.00 -1.97
CA GLN A 34 3.60 13.59 -3.27
C GLN A 34 2.49 12.82 -3.99
N PHE A 35 2.13 13.25 -5.20
CA PHE A 35 1.02 12.64 -5.92
C PHE A 35 1.21 12.73 -7.44
N ALA A 36 0.52 11.84 -8.15
CA ALA A 36 0.45 11.83 -9.61
C ALA A 36 -0.88 12.47 -10.04
N VAL A 37 -0.83 13.51 -10.86
CA VAL A 37 -1.99 14.28 -11.35
C VAL A 37 -2.14 14.03 -12.85
N TYR A 38 -3.35 13.71 -13.28
CA TYR A 38 -3.68 13.70 -14.70
C TYR A 38 -3.97 15.12 -15.19
N VAL A 39 -3.17 15.62 -16.13
CA VAL A 39 -3.30 16.96 -16.70
C VAL A 39 -3.34 16.85 -18.23
N PRO A 40 -4.53 16.74 -18.85
CA PRO A 40 -4.65 16.51 -20.29
C PRO A 40 -4.13 17.69 -21.12
N SER A 41 -4.08 18.89 -20.56
CA SER A 41 -3.57 20.10 -21.20
C SER A 41 -2.04 20.11 -21.39
N GLY A 42 -1.32 19.16 -20.77
CA GLY A 42 0.13 19.00 -20.95
C GLY A 42 0.97 19.59 -19.82
N SER A 43 2.28 19.72 -20.08
CA SER A 43 3.29 20.03 -19.06
C SER A 43 3.22 21.46 -18.55
N GLU A 44 2.94 22.43 -19.42
CA GLU A 44 2.87 23.85 -19.06
C GLU A 44 1.76 24.09 -18.03
N THR A 45 0.56 23.57 -18.29
CA THR A 45 -0.55 23.62 -17.31
C THR A 45 -0.23 22.85 -16.02
N ALA A 46 0.50 21.73 -16.11
CA ALA A 46 0.90 20.98 -14.92
C ALA A 46 1.89 21.77 -14.05
N ASP A 47 2.81 22.53 -14.66
CA ASP A 47 3.73 23.42 -13.97
C ASP A 47 2.98 24.58 -13.28
N GLU A 48 2.02 25.20 -13.97
CA GLU A 48 1.17 26.25 -13.40
C GLU A 48 0.39 25.75 -12.17
N ILE A 49 -0.31 24.61 -12.29
CA ILE A 49 -1.07 23.99 -11.20
C ILE A 49 -0.15 23.67 -10.02
N ALA A 50 1.02 23.09 -10.28
CA ALA A 50 1.98 22.78 -9.23
C ALA A 50 2.43 24.06 -8.51
N GLN A 51 2.79 25.10 -9.27
CA GLN A 51 3.25 26.37 -8.71
C GLN A 51 2.17 27.08 -7.89
N GLU A 52 0.93 27.14 -8.39
CA GLU A 52 -0.22 27.75 -7.71
C GLU A 52 -0.46 27.11 -6.33
N HIS A 53 -0.30 25.80 -6.23
CA HIS A 53 -0.54 25.05 -4.98
C HIS A 53 0.70 24.85 -4.10
N GLY A 54 1.86 25.42 -4.47
CA GLY A 54 3.10 25.29 -3.70
C GLY A 54 3.77 23.92 -3.81
N PHE A 55 3.60 23.27 -4.95
CA PHE A 55 4.27 22.03 -5.35
C PHE A 55 5.33 22.30 -6.42
N ASP A 56 6.26 21.37 -6.56
CA ASP A 56 7.19 21.24 -7.67
C ASP A 56 6.67 20.15 -8.60
N ASN A 57 6.51 20.48 -9.89
CA ASN A 57 6.30 19.49 -10.92
C ASN A 57 7.64 18.82 -11.25
N HIS A 58 7.67 17.50 -11.17
CA HIS A 58 8.84 16.67 -11.44
C HIS A 58 8.75 15.99 -12.82
N GLY A 59 7.74 16.33 -13.61
CA GLY A 59 7.56 15.89 -14.98
C GLY A 59 6.57 14.74 -15.14
N GLN A 60 6.43 14.33 -16.38
CA GLN A 60 5.46 13.33 -16.81
C GLN A 60 5.96 11.91 -16.48
N VAL A 61 5.12 11.12 -15.81
CA VAL A 61 5.41 9.74 -15.39
C VAL A 61 4.71 8.68 -16.24
N SER A 62 3.74 9.07 -17.07
CA SER A 62 3.09 8.16 -18.01
C SER A 62 2.76 8.86 -19.33
N ALA A 63 2.69 8.11 -20.44
CA ALA A 63 2.30 8.66 -21.75
C ALA A 63 0.91 9.31 -21.74
N SER A 64 0.06 8.95 -20.79
CA SER A 64 -1.32 9.46 -20.62
C SER A 64 -1.37 10.79 -19.87
N ALA A 65 -0.44 11.72 -20.11
CA ALA A 65 -0.44 13.06 -19.49
C ALA A 65 -0.56 13.06 -17.95
N VAL A 66 0.07 12.08 -17.28
CA VAL A 66 0.13 12.03 -15.81
C VAL A 66 1.45 12.64 -15.36
N PHE A 67 1.39 13.63 -14.48
CA PHE A 67 2.52 14.39 -13.94
C PHE A 67 2.72 14.09 -12.47
N TYR A 68 3.97 13.93 -12.06
CA TYR A 68 4.31 13.73 -10.66
C TYR A 68 4.64 15.08 -10.02
N VAL A 69 3.98 15.40 -8.90
CA VAL A 69 4.19 16.64 -8.17
C VAL A 69 4.49 16.38 -6.70
N LYS A 70 5.29 17.26 -6.09
CA LYS A 70 5.77 17.13 -4.72
C LYS A 70 5.78 18.47 -4.01
N LYS A 71 5.34 18.50 -2.76
CA LYS A 71 5.32 19.76 -1.99
C LYS A 71 6.74 20.31 -1.83
N LYS A 72 6.90 21.61 -2.09
CA LYS A 72 8.14 22.34 -1.82
C LYS A 72 8.54 22.17 -0.35
N ARG A 73 9.84 22.00 -0.11
CA ARG A 73 10.38 22.13 1.25
C ARG A 73 10.62 23.61 1.52
N HIS A 74 10.15 24.09 2.67
CA HIS A 74 10.50 25.42 3.18
C HIS A 74 12.00 25.49 3.50
#